data_AF-A0A955LYU1-F1
#
_entry.id   AF-A0A955LYU1-F1
#
_cell.length_a   1.000
_cell.length_b   1.000
_cell.length_c   1.000
_cell.angle_alpha   90.00
_cell.angle_beta   90.00
_cell.angle_gamma   90.00
#
_symmetry.space_group_name_H-M   'P 1'
#
loop_
_entity.id
_entity.type
_entity.pdbx_description
1 polymer ?
#
loop_
_entity_poly.entity_id
_entity_poly.type
_entity_poly.pdbx_seq_one_letter_code
_entity_poly.pdbx_strand_id
1 'polypeptide(L)'
;VFVDNRPEAYSTAFFQEQYIPMQEDEAVWKKFDQQYRFNVIYFYRLDLTPWAQPFLIRRLEDPLWAPVYVDDFTIILLKRNAGNEAVIRQLELPKSIFQVRHEG
;
A
#
# COMPACT_ATOMS: atom_id res chain seq x y z
N VAL A 1 -11.55 -0.20 8.10
CA VAL A 1 -10.28 0.55 8.01
C VAL A 1 -9.29 -0.15 8.94
N PHE A 2 -8.07 -0.45 8.48
CA PHE A 2 -7.09 -1.22 9.27
C PHE A 2 -6.28 -0.34 10.23
N VAL A 3 -5.81 0.81 9.75
CA VAL A 3 -5.19 1.90 10.51
C VAL A 3 -5.68 3.23 9.94
N ASP A 4 -5.78 4.27 10.76
CA ASP A 4 -6.06 5.64 10.33
C ASP A 4 -5.11 6.66 10.99
N ASN A 5 -5.34 7.96 10.78
CA ASN A 5 -4.46 9.04 11.24
C ASN A 5 -4.57 9.37 12.74
N ARG A 6 -5.24 8.54 13.55
CA ARG A 6 -5.41 8.72 15.00
C ARG A 6 -4.56 7.69 15.74
N PRO A 7 -3.24 7.87 15.84
CA PRO A 7 -2.37 6.90 16.51
C PRO A 7 -2.76 6.64 17.97
N GLU A 8 -3.40 7.61 18.64
CA GLU A 8 -3.96 7.47 19.98
C GLU A 8 -5.10 6.45 20.10
N ALA A 9 -5.74 6.08 18.98
CA ALA A 9 -6.76 5.04 18.94
C ALA A 9 -6.16 3.62 18.91
N TYR A 10 -4.84 3.49 18.81
CA TYR A 10 -4.13 2.22 18.68
C TYR A 10 -3.07 2.06 19.78
N SER A 11 -2.85 0.81 20.22
CA SER A 11 -1.80 0.54 21.19
C SER A 11 -0.41 0.66 20.55
N THR A 12 0.60 1.00 21.36
CA THR A 12 2.00 0.94 20.93
C THR A 12 2.38 -0.46 20.40
N ALA A 13 1.88 -1.52 21.06
CA ALA A 13 2.11 -2.90 20.66
C ALA A 13 1.55 -3.19 19.26
N PHE A 14 0.38 -2.66 18.90
CA PHE A 14 -0.15 -2.78 17.54
C PHE A 14 0.82 -2.22 16.50
N PHE A 15 1.40 -1.05 16.76
CA PHE A 15 2.35 -0.44 15.82
C PHE A 15 3.65 -1.24 15.70
N GLN A 16 4.23 -1.63 16.84
CA GLN A 16 5.54 -2.30 16.91
C GLN A 16 5.50 -3.77 16.48
N GLU A 17 4.39 -4.46 16.73
CA GLU A 17 4.28 -5.91 16.51
C GLU A 17 3.47 -6.28 15.27
N GLN A 18 2.68 -5.34 14.72
CA GLN A 18 1.83 -5.59 13.55
C GLN A 18 2.07 -4.58 12.43
N TYR A 19 1.77 -3.30 12.66
CA TYR A 19 1.72 -2.29 11.58
C TYR A 19 3.06 -2.09 10.87
N ILE A 20 4.12 -1.83 11.63
CA ILE A 20 5.45 -1.59 11.09
C ILE A 20 6.04 -2.89 10.50
N PRO A 21 6.01 -4.04 11.19
CA PRO A 21 6.51 -5.30 10.64
C PRO A 21 5.90 -5.70 9.30
N MET A 22 4.60 -5.45 9.06
CA MET A 22 3.98 -5.73 7.75
C MET A 22 4.52 -4.85 6.62
N GLN A 23 5.09 -3.69 6.91
CA GLN A 23 5.66 -2.80 5.89
C GLN A 23 7.13 -3.15 5.62
N GLU A 24 7.85 -3.61 6.65
CA GLU A 24 9.26 -3.98 6.55
C GLU A 24 9.47 -5.34 5.89
N ASP A 25 8.64 -6.34 6.23
CA ASP A 25 8.80 -7.75 5.85
C ASP A 25 7.64 -8.27 4.96
N GLU A 26 8.00 -8.79 3.79
CA GLU A 26 7.03 -9.29 2.81
C GLU A 26 6.30 -10.57 3.24
N ALA A 27 6.96 -11.44 4.00
CA ALA A 27 6.31 -12.64 4.54
C ALA A 27 5.28 -12.26 5.62
N VAL A 28 5.60 -11.27 6.45
CA VAL A 28 4.66 -10.71 7.42
C VAL A 28 3.48 -10.05 6.68
N TRP A 29 3.74 -9.21 5.68
CA TRP A 29 2.69 -8.64 4.83
C TRP A 29 1.75 -9.72 4.28
N LYS A 30 2.29 -10.77 3.64
CA LYS A 30 1.49 -11.85 3.05
C LYS A 30 0.65 -12.59 4.09
N LYS A 31 1.19 -12.85 5.27
CA LYS A 31 0.44 -13.47 6.38
C LYS A 31 -0.77 -12.62 6.76
N PHE A 32 -0.57 -11.31 6.92
CA PHE A 32 -1.64 -10.40 7.30
C PHE A 32 -2.63 -10.16 6.15
N ASP A 33 -2.17 -10.06 4.90
CA ASP A 33 -3.05 -9.97 3.74
C ASP A 33 -3.92 -11.23 3.59
N GLN A 34 -3.40 -12.42 3.88
CA GLN A 34 -4.22 -13.65 3.92
C GLN A 34 -5.26 -13.61 5.05
N GLN A 35 -4.87 -13.14 6.24
CA GLN A 35 -5.76 -13.05 7.39
C GLN A 35 -6.89 -12.03 7.18
N TYR A 36 -6.55 -10.81 6.77
CA TYR A 36 -7.48 -9.68 6.67
C TYR A 36 -8.10 -9.52 5.28
N ARG A 37 -7.53 -10.17 4.26
CA ARG A 37 -7.98 -10.11 2.86
C ARG A 37 -8.12 -8.68 2.39
N PHE A 38 -7.04 -7.90 2.50
CA PHE A 38 -7.04 -6.50 2.11
C PHE A 38 -7.44 -6.37 0.64
N ASN A 39 -8.28 -5.38 0.33
CA ASN A 39 -8.77 -5.13 -1.03
C ASN A 39 -8.38 -3.75 -1.56
N VAL A 40 -8.02 -2.83 -0.66
CA VAL A 40 -7.65 -1.44 -0.95
C VAL A 40 -6.45 -1.07 -0.09
N ILE A 41 -5.46 -0.43 -0.69
CA ILE A 41 -4.39 0.29 0.00
C ILE A 41 -4.62 1.77 -0.28
N TYR A 42 -4.90 2.53 0.77
CA TYR A 42 -4.91 4.00 0.75
C TYR A 42 -3.69 4.46 1.53
N PHE A 43 -2.77 5.17 0.89
CA PHE A 43 -1.46 5.44 1.47
C PHE A 43 -1.00 6.88 1.26
N TYR A 44 -0.36 7.44 2.28
CA TYR A 44 0.32 8.73 2.19
C TYR A 44 1.67 8.54 1.50
N ARG A 45 1.81 8.96 0.24
CA ARG A 45 2.99 8.65 -0.59
C ARG A 45 4.25 9.42 -0.22
N LEU A 46 4.12 10.47 0.60
CA LEU A 46 5.24 11.26 1.12
C LEU A 46 5.67 10.83 2.54
N ASP A 47 5.19 9.67 3.03
CA ASP A 47 5.66 9.11 4.29
C ASP A 47 7.17 8.80 4.18
N LEU A 48 7.98 9.49 4.99
CA LEU A 48 9.44 9.41 4.99
C LEU A 48 9.97 8.39 6.01
N THR A 49 9.10 7.59 6.64
CA THR A 49 9.55 6.53 7.53
C THR A 49 10.34 5.47 6.74
N PRO A 50 11.34 4.81 7.35
CA PRO A 50 12.18 3.83 6.65
C PRO A 50 11.41 2.66 6.05
N TRP A 51 10.23 2.33 6.57
CA TRP A 51 9.42 1.20 6.13
C TRP A 51 8.38 1.56 5.05
N ALA A 52 7.89 2.81 5.02
CA ALA A 52 6.79 3.20 4.12
C ALA A 52 7.20 3.22 2.65
N GLN A 53 8.36 3.80 2.32
CA GLN A 53 8.83 3.88 0.92
C GLN A 53 9.10 2.49 0.33
N PRO A 54 9.85 1.58 1.00
CA PRO A 54 10.02 0.22 0.50
C PRO A 54 8.71 -0.55 0.36
N PHE A 55 7.78 -0.40 1.31
CA PHE A 55 6.46 -1.01 1.22
C PHE A 55 5.74 -0.56 -0.06
N LEU A 56 5.65 0.76 -0.29
CA LEU A 56 4.95 1.31 -1.44
C LEU A 56 5.57 0.86 -2.77
N ILE A 57 6.91 0.86 -2.88
CA ILE A 57 7.63 0.38 -4.06
C ILE A 57 7.27 -1.08 -4.34
N ARG A 58 7.34 -1.96 -3.33
CA ARG A 58 6.94 -3.37 -3.48
C ARG A 58 5.48 -3.52 -3.92
N ARG A 59 4.57 -2.70 -3.41
CA ARG A 59 3.15 -2.74 -3.82
C ARG A 59 2.94 -2.28 -5.27
N LEU A 60 3.76 -1.35 -5.78
CA LEU A 60 3.72 -0.90 -7.18
C LEU A 60 4.32 -1.94 -8.15
N GLU A 61 5.27 -2.74 -7.67
CA GLU A 61 5.88 -3.83 -8.43
C GLU A 61 5.01 -5.11 -8.42
N ASP A 62 4.20 -5.32 -7.39
CA ASP A 62 3.34 -6.49 -7.22
C ASP A 62 2.18 -6.49 -8.24
N PRO A 63 2.11 -7.48 -9.15
CA PRO A 63 1.06 -7.56 -10.17
C PRO A 63 -0.34 -7.77 -9.58
N LEU A 64 -0.47 -8.19 -8.31
CA LEU A 64 -1.76 -8.33 -7.64
C LEU A 64 -2.40 -6.99 -7.26
N TRP A 65 -1.66 -5.89 -7.32
CA TRP A 65 -2.15 -4.56 -6.99
C TRP A 65 -2.14 -3.65 -8.22
N ALA A 66 -3.22 -2.88 -8.38
CA ALA A 66 -3.38 -1.93 -9.47
C ALA A 66 -3.47 -0.51 -8.89
N PRO A 67 -2.56 0.41 -9.23
CA PRO A 67 -2.71 1.81 -8.87
C PRO A 67 -3.88 2.40 -9.67
N VAL A 68 -4.86 3.00 -8.99
CA VAL A 68 -6.06 3.57 -9.63
C VAL A 68 -6.22 5.07 -9.38
N TYR A 69 -5.40 5.63 -8.49
CA TYR A 69 -5.38 7.05 -8.17
C TYR A 69 -4.02 7.45 -7.61
N VAL A 70 -3.56 8.63 -8.00
CA VAL A 70 -2.40 9.30 -7.41
C VAL A 70 -2.59 10.81 -7.51
N ASP A 71 -2.28 11.51 -6.42
CA ASP A 71 -2.14 12.98 -6.40
C ASP A 71 -0.83 13.37 -5.69
N ASP A 72 -0.75 14.61 -5.20
CA ASP A 72 0.43 15.13 -4.51
C ASP A 72 0.72 14.41 -3.17
N PHE A 73 -0.28 13.81 -2.54
CA PHE A 73 -0.18 13.26 -1.17
C PHE A 73 -0.58 11.79 -1.06
N THR A 74 -1.47 11.33 -1.91
CA THR A 74 -2.19 10.07 -1.79
C THR A 74 -1.89 9.18 -2.98
N ILE A 75 -1.76 7.89 -2.71
CA ILE A 75 -1.85 6.85 -3.71
C ILE A 75 -2.87 5.80 -3.26
N ILE A 76 -3.72 5.36 -4.19
CA ILE A 76 -4.70 4.31 -3.95
C ILE A 76 -4.40 3.14 -4.88
N LEU A 77 -4.24 1.95 -4.29
CA LEU A 77 -4.12 0.70 -5.01
C LEU A 77 -5.31 -0.21 -4.69
N LEU A 78 -5.85 -0.85 -5.72
CA LEU A 78 -6.88 -1.88 -5.58
C LEU A 78 -6.27 -3.25 -5.85
N LYS A 79 -6.70 -4.23 -5.05
CA LYS A 79 -6.34 -5.63 -5.30
C LYS A 79 -7.05 -6.12 -6.55
N ARG A 80 -6.33 -6.82 -7.43
CA ARG A 80 -6.91 -7.47 -8.60
C ARG A 80 -7.76 -8.66 -8.17
N ASN A 81 -9.06 -8.48 -8.21
CA ASN A 81 -10.07 -9.50 -7.96
C ASN A 81 -11.38 -9.12 -8.67
N ALA A 82 -12.35 -10.03 -8.69
CA ALA A 82 -13.63 -9.82 -9.37
C ALA A 82 -14.41 -8.60 -8.85
N GLY A 83 -14.27 -8.26 -7.56
CA GLY A 83 -14.97 -7.12 -6.96
C GLY A 83 -14.44 -5.76 -7.43
N ASN A 84 -13.14 -5.67 -7.72
CA ASN A 84 -12.49 -4.44 -8.15
C ASN A 84 -12.32 -4.33 -9.68
N GLU A 85 -12.57 -5.41 -10.43
CA GLU A 85 -12.26 -5.51 -11.86
C GLU A 85 -12.85 -4.36 -12.69
N ALA A 86 -14.12 -4.02 -12.46
CA ALA A 86 -14.79 -2.94 -13.18
C ALA A 86 -14.13 -1.58 -12.96
N VAL A 87 -13.68 -1.30 -11.72
CA VAL A 87 -13.03 -0.04 -11.34
C VAL A 87 -11.60 0.00 -11.89
N ILE A 88 -10.85 -1.10 -11.73
CA ILE A 88 -9.47 -1.22 -12.23
C ILE A 88 -9.46 -1.01 -13.75
N ARG A 89 -10.38 -1.62 -14.49
CA ARG A 89 -10.47 -1.46 -15.95
C ARG A 89 -10.69 -0.01 -16.38
N GLN A 90 -11.36 0.81 -15.56
CA GLN A 90 -11.66 2.20 -15.88
C GLN A 90 -10.56 3.17 -15.44
N LEU A 91 -9.88 2.88 -14.32
CA LEU A 91 -9.05 3.85 -13.60
C LEU A 91 -7.58 3.47 -13.47
N GLU A 92 -7.17 2.25 -13.86
CA GLU A 92 -5.79 1.81 -13.68
C GLU A 92 -4.81 2.77 -14.38
N LEU A 93 -3.83 3.22 -13.59
CA LEU A 93 -2.80 4.13 -14.01
C LEU A 93 -1.63 3.36 -14.65
N PRO A 94 -1.07 3.84 -15.77
CA PRO A 94 0.07 3.18 -16.39
C PRO A 94 1.31 3.27 -15.49
N LYS A 95 2.09 2.18 -15.44
CA LYS A 95 3.31 2.09 -14.63
C LYS A 95 4.35 3.18 -14.94
N SER A 96 4.32 3.75 -16.15
CA SER A 96 5.22 4.83 -16.57
C SER A 96 5.12 6.09 -15.73
N ILE A 97 4.00 6.29 -15.01
CA ILE A 97 3.82 7.44 -14.10
C ILE A 97 4.70 7.30 -12.84
N PHE A 98 5.09 6.08 -12.47
CA PHE A 98 5.78 5.78 -11.21
C PHE A 98 7.28 5.51 -11.37
N GLN A 99 7.90 5.96 -12.45
CA GLN A 99 9.33 5.74 -12.69
C GLN A 99 10.18 6.41 -11.61
N VAL A 100 11.01 5.61 -10.94
CA VAL A 100 12.07 6.10 -10.06
C VAL A 100 13.17 6.67 -10.95
N ARG A 101 13.37 7.99 -10.91
CA ARG A 101 14.54 8.60 -11.54
C ARG A 101 15.75 8.30 -10.67
N HIS A 102 16.68 7.51 -11.17
CA HIS A 102 18.01 7.43 -10.60
C HIS A 102 18.76 8.70 -11.03
N GLU A 103 18.90 9.66 -10.12
CA GLU A 103 19.90 10.72 -10.26
C GLU A 103 21.26 10.06 -10.01
N GLY A 104 22.09 10.02 -11.06
CA GLY A 104 23.49 9.57 -11.00
C GLY A 104 24.45 10.75 -10.99
#